data_AF-A0A9D4UIK6-F1
#
_entry.id   AF-A0A9D4UIK6-F1
#
_cell.length_a   1.000
_cell.length_b   1.000
_cell.length_c   1.000
_cell.angle_alpha   90.00
_cell.angle_beta   90.00
_cell.angle_gamma   90.00
#
_symmetry.space_group_name_H-M   'P 1'
#
loop_
_entity.id
_entity.type
_entity.pdbx_description
1 polymer ?
#
loop_
_entity_poly.entity_id
_entity_poly.type
_entity_poly.pdbx_seq_one_letter_code
_entity_poly.pdbx_strand_id
1 'polypeptide(L)'
;MTSGMLEKALPATRLLEKCRLMFQVQEALENQKIEFAKKEEELKKREENLRLKDRELQDSLIGFSKFLQENNAKKVRAEKKALDEARIRQEKEVEIRELESKLEELQKERATAKTTLERMLAYQKYLEVVVDVTQEYHEINDLLQRHSTLTSTCDDLTKHIEECSEALEKLRVDLLMYRKTSHDEILNLENDVSSAKQVHEKKKRETAEIQLRMDSVLKVAASKTLARGQVCMAAENLFSRVCYRSTINHPEHTSPLKQLDVVGDYITDINQIIRTYKGSSFRSIL
;
A
#
# COMPACT_ATOMS: atom_id res chain seq x y z
N MET A 1 81.17 74.36 -106.21
CA MET A 1 82.31 75.04 -106.86
C MET A 1 82.40 76.44 -106.29
N THR A 2 83.63 76.88 -106.02
CA THR A 2 84.02 77.96 -105.12
C THR A 2 83.68 79.37 -105.65
N SER A 3 83.14 80.17 -104.74
CA SER A 3 82.57 81.52 -104.83
C SER A 3 83.49 82.65 -105.34
N GLY A 4 84.66 82.34 -105.91
CA GLY A 4 85.70 83.32 -106.24
C GLY A 4 85.77 83.77 -107.71
N MET A 5 85.04 83.13 -108.64
CA MET A 5 85.08 83.49 -110.07
C MET A 5 83.95 84.45 -110.52
N LEU A 6 83.07 84.88 -109.60
CA LEU A 6 81.84 85.65 -109.92
C LEU A 6 82.03 87.17 -110.03
N GLU A 7 83.22 87.70 -109.70
CA GLU A 7 83.41 89.15 -109.62
C GLU A 7 83.79 89.79 -110.98
N LYS A 8 84.19 89.02 -111.99
CA LYS A 8 84.63 89.50 -113.33
C LYS A 8 83.79 88.99 -114.52
N ALA A 9 82.48 88.83 -114.36
CA ALA A 9 81.55 88.45 -115.46
C ALA A 9 80.46 89.52 -115.70
N LEU A 10 79.99 89.65 -116.95
CA LEU A 10 79.01 90.67 -117.42
C LEU A 10 77.67 90.62 -116.65
N PRO A 11 76.91 91.73 -116.55
CA PRO A 11 75.63 91.80 -115.81
C PRO A 11 74.61 90.71 -116.20
N ALA A 12 74.59 90.35 -117.49
CA ALA A 12 73.74 89.28 -118.03
C ALA A 12 74.10 87.90 -117.45
N THR A 13 75.39 87.58 -117.27
CA THR A 13 75.84 86.31 -116.68
C THR A 13 75.54 86.19 -115.18
N ARG A 14 75.55 87.29 -114.42
CA ARG A 14 75.13 87.30 -113.00
C ARG A 14 73.63 87.13 -112.82
N LEU A 15 72.83 87.77 -113.68
CA LEU A 15 71.38 87.59 -113.68
C LEU A 15 71.02 86.13 -113.98
N LEU A 16 71.66 85.54 -115.00
CA LEU A 16 71.47 84.12 -115.35
C LEU A 16 71.85 83.19 -114.20
N GLU A 17 72.94 83.47 -113.47
CA GLU A 17 73.36 82.65 -112.34
C GLU A 17 72.48 82.84 -111.10
N LYS A 18 71.98 84.05 -110.84
CA LYS A 18 70.99 84.30 -109.78
C LYS A 18 69.64 83.69 -110.12
N CYS A 19 69.22 83.69 -111.39
CA CYS A 19 68.06 82.94 -111.88
C CYS A 19 68.27 81.43 -111.74
N ARG A 20 69.48 80.91 -112.03
CA ARG A 20 69.84 79.50 -111.80
C ARG A 20 69.77 79.13 -110.32
N LEU A 21 70.32 79.97 -109.43
CA LEU A 21 70.28 79.75 -107.97
C LEU A 21 68.85 79.85 -107.43
N MET A 22 68.05 80.81 -107.90
CA MET A 22 66.64 80.93 -107.54
C MET A 22 65.84 79.71 -108.01
N PHE A 23 66.12 79.20 -109.21
CA PHE A 23 65.51 77.97 -109.72
C PHE A 23 65.94 76.74 -108.90
N GLN A 24 67.22 76.63 -108.53
CA GLN A 24 67.71 75.56 -107.65
C GLN A 24 67.10 75.60 -106.25
N VAL A 25 66.94 76.79 -105.65
CA VAL A 25 66.28 76.97 -104.35
C VAL A 25 64.78 76.69 -104.45
N GLN A 26 64.12 77.10 -105.54
CA GLN A 26 62.72 76.81 -105.79
C GLN A 26 62.50 75.31 -106.02
N GLU A 27 63.37 74.65 -106.76
CA GLU A 27 63.37 73.20 -106.98
C GLU A 27 63.64 72.45 -105.67
N ALA A 28 64.59 72.90 -104.84
CA ALA A 28 64.85 72.33 -103.52
C ALA A 28 63.67 72.51 -102.56
N LEU A 29 63.03 73.68 -102.56
CA LEU A 29 61.83 73.97 -101.77
C LEU A 29 60.65 73.10 -102.22
N GLU A 30 60.46 72.94 -103.53
CA GLU A 30 59.40 72.10 -104.09
C GLU A 30 59.65 70.62 -103.78
N ASN A 31 60.90 70.15 -103.89
CA ASN A 31 61.31 68.82 -103.45
C ASN A 31 61.07 68.62 -101.95
N GLN A 32 61.35 69.62 -101.11
CA GLN A 32 61.11 69.56 -99.67
C GLN A 32 59.61 69.54 -99.33
N LYS A 33 58.77 70.30 -100.05
CA LYS A 33 57.31 70.20 -99.91
C LYS A 33 56.80 68.82 -100.29
N ILE A 34 57.32 68.24 -101.38
CA ILE A 34 56.98 66.86 -101.80
C ILE A 34 57.40 65.85 -100.73
N GLU A 35 58.59 66.00 -100.13
CA GLU A 35 59.04 65.15 -99.02
C GLU A 35 58.18 65.29 -97.76
N PHE A 36 57.83 66.52 -97.37
CA PHE A 36 56.95 66.75 -96.22
C PHE A 36 55.55 66.19 -96.48
N ALA A 37 54.98 66.39 -97.67
CA ALA A 37 53.69 65.81 -98.04
C ALA A 37 53.72 64.28 -97.99
N LYS A 38 54.80 63.65 -98.47
CA LYS A 38 54.99 62.19 -98.36
C LYS A 38 55.06 61.73 -96.91
N LYS A 39 55.86 62.40 -96.07
CA LYS A 39 55.98 62.07 -94.62
C LYS A 39 54.66 62.29 -93.88
N GLU A 40 53.91 63.35 -94.22
CA GLU A 40 52.59 63.61 -93.67
C GLU A 40 51.60 62.50 -94.07
N GLU A 41 51.64 62.04 -95.32
CA GLU A 41 50.82 60.92 -95.79
C GLU A 41 51.18 59.60 -95.08
N GLU A 42 52.47 59.32 -94.87
CA GLU A 42 52.93 58.15 -94.10
C GLU A 42 52.51 58.20 -92.63
N LEU A 43 52.60 59.37 -91.99
CA LEU A 43 52.16 59.57 -90.61
C LEU A 43 50.64 59.43 -90.50
N LYS A 44 49.86 59.98 -91.44
CA LYS A 44 48.40 59.78 -91.50
C LYS A 44 48.05 58.30 -91.64
N LYS A 45 48.70 57.58 -92.56
CA LYS A 45 48.52 56.13 -92.71
C LYS A 45 48.87 55.37 -91.41
N ARG A 46 49.93 55.79 -90.71
CA ARG A 46 50.34 55.16 -89.44
C ARG A 46 49.37 55.46 -88.31
N GLU A 47 48.84 56.68 -88.24
CA GLU A 47 47.81 57.07 -87.27
C GLU A 47 46.51 56.30 -87.54
N GLU A 48 46.07 56.19 -88.79
CA GLU A 48 44.92 55.38 -89.18
C GLU A 48 45.10 53.91 -88.80
N ASN A 49 46.27 53.34 -89.07
CA ASN A 49 46.60 51.96 -88.68
C ASN A 49 46.60 51.75 -87.15
N LEU A 50 47.09 52.74 -86.38
CA LEU A 50 47.05 52.68 -84.91
C LEU A 50 45.62 52.77 -84.39
N ARG A 51 44.78 53.65 -84.96
CA ARG A 51 43.36 53.74 -84.61
C ARG A 51 42.60 52.45 -84.93
N LEU A 52 42.92 51.79 -86.05
CA LEU A 52 42.35 50.48 -86.38
C LEU A 52 42.73 49.42 -85.34
N LYS A 53 44.03 49.32 -84.99
CA LYS A 53 44.50 48.36 -83.97
C LYS A 53 43.91 48.63 -82.58
N ASP A 54 43.78 49.91 -82.19
CA ASP A 54 43.15 50.27 -80.92
C ASP A 54 41.68 49.83 -80.90
N ARG A 55 40.95 50.04 -82.01
CA ARG A 55 39.57 49.57 -82.15
C ARG A 55 39.47 48.04 -82.09
N GLU A 56 40.36 47.31 -82.76
CA GLU A 56 40.42 45.84 -82.69
C GLU A 56 40.69 45.34 -81.27
N LEU A 57 41.56 46.00 -80.52
CA LEU A 57 41.84 45.68 -79.12
C LEU A 57 40.63 45.96 -78.22
N GLN A 58 39.94 47.09 -78.43
CA GLN A 58 38.71 47.41 -77.70
C GLN A 58 37.61 46.38 -77.98
N ASP A 59 37.40 46.01 -79.25
CA ASP A 59 36.43 44.97 -79.64
C ASP A 59 36.79 43.61 -79.05
N SER A 60 38.08 43.25 -79.03
CA SER A 60 38.58 42.03 -78.39
C SER A 60 38.36 42.04 -76.89
N LEU A 61 38.60 43.17 -76.20
CA LEU A 61 38.37 43.32 -74.76
C LEU A 61 36.90 43.16 -74.40
N ILE A 62 36.00 43.75 -75.20
CA ILE A 62 34.55 43.57 -75.06
C ILE A 62 34.19 42.09 -75.26
N GLY A 63 34.77 41.42 -76.26
CA GLY A 63 34.60 40.00 -76.51
C GLY A 63 35.04 39.13 -75.32
N PHE A 64 36.23 39.37 -74.77
CA PHE A 64 36.74 38.65 -73.60
C PHE A 64 35.89 38.91 -72.35
N SER A 65 35.46 40.15 -72.12
CA SER A 65 34.60 40.49 -70.99
C SER A 65 33.25 39.75 -71.08
N LYS A 66 32.63 39.72 -72.26
CA LYS A 66 31.40 38.94 -72.50
C LYS A 66 31.63 37.44 -72.28
N PHE A 67 32.72 36.89 -72.83
CA PHE A 67 33.07 35.48 -72.64
C PHE A 67 33.26 35.12 -71.16
N LEU A 68 33.97 35.96 -70.40
CA LEU A 68 34.18 35.75 -68.96
C LEU A 68 32.85 35.83 -68.19
N GLN A 69 31.98 36.78 -68.51
CA GLN A 69 30.65 36.89 -67.90
C GLN A 69 29.79 35.65 -68.20
N GLU A 70 29.74 35.20 -69.45
CA GLU A 70 29.00 34.00 -69.84
C GLU A 70 29.57 32.73 -69.22
N ASN A 71 30.89 32.58 -69.17
CA ASN A 71 31.55 31.45 -68.53
C ASN A 71 31.27 31.42 -67.03
N ASN A 72 31.39 32.57 -66.35
CA ASN A 72 31.06 32.67 -64.93
C ASN A 72 29.58 32.35 -64.70
N ALA A 73 28.67 32.83 -65.55
CA ALA A 73 27.24 32.49 -65.46
C ALA A 73 26.97 30.98 -65.71
N LYS A 74 27.76 30.31 -66.56
CA LYS A 74 27.69 28.85 -66.73
C LYS A 74 28.22 28.12 -65.49
N LYS A 75 29.35 28.56 -64.93
CA LYS A 75 29.95 28.02 -63.70
C LYS A 75 28.97 28.13 -62.53
N VAL A 76 28.43 29.31 -62.26
CA VAL A 76 27.47 29.54 -61.15
C VAL A 76 26.21 28.69 -61.33
N ARG A 77 25.69 28.55 -62.56
CA ARG A 77 24.54 27.66 -62.83
C ARG A 77 24.87 26.20 -62.59
N ALA A 78 26.04 25.72 -63.00
CA ALA A 78 26.49 24.36 -62.78
C ALA A 78 26.70 24.07 -61.28
N GLU A 79 27.32 24.99 -60.56
CA GLU A 79 27.53 24.90 -59.10
C GLU A 79 26.19 24.85 -58.36
N LYS A 80 25.24 25.74 -58.70
CA LYS A 80 23.90 25.73 -58.11
C LYS A 80 23.19 24.39 -58.37
N LYS A 81 23.23 23.90 -59.61
CA LYS A 81 22.61 22.62 -59.98
C LYS A 81 23.24 21.45 -59.22
N ALA A 82 24.56 21.44 -59.07
CA ALA A 82 25.27 20.41 -58.30
C ALA A 82 24.89 20.45 -56.81
N LEU A 83 24.76 21.64 -56.22
CA LEU A 83 24.30 21.80 -54.83
C LEU A 83 22.85 21.33 -54.65
N ASP A 84 21.95 21.72 -55.56
CA ASP A 84 20.54 21.30 -55.51
C ASP A 84 20.42 19.77 -55.65
N GLU A 85 21.17 19.15 -56.57
CA GLU A 85 21.21 17.69 -56.73
C GLU A 85 21.82 16.97 -55.52
N ALA A 86 22.86 17.52 -54.90
CA ALA A 86 23.45 16.98 -53.69
C ALA A 86 22.45 17.03 -52.51
N ARG A 87 21.70 18.13 -52.37
CA ARG A 87 20.66 18.27 -51.35
C ARG A 87 19.54 17.25 -51.56
N ILE A 88 19.03 17.12 -52.78
CA ILE A 88 17.98 16.12 -53.11
C ILE A 88 18.48 14.70 -52.83
N ARG A 89 19.73 14.39 -53.18
CA ARG A 89 20.32 13.07 -52.89
C ARG A 89 20.36 12.81 -51.38
N GLN A 90 20.80 13.79 -50.59
CA GLN A 90 20.86 13.66 -49.14
C GLN A 90 19.46 13.44 -48.54
N GLU A 91 18.45 14.20 -48.97
CA GLU A 91 17.05 14.02 -48.55
C GLU A 91 16.57 12.59 -48.85
N LYS A 92 16.87 12.07 -50.05
CA LYS A 92 16.52 10.69 -50.44
C LYS A 92 17.28 9.63 -49.67
N GLU A 93 18.54 9.86 -49.32
CA GLU A 93 19.32 8.95 -48.47
C GLU A 93 18.81 8.89 -47.03
N VAL A 94 18.20 9.97 -46.51
CA VAL A 94 17.49 9.92 -45.23
C VAL A 94 16.21 9.08 -45.37
N GLU A 95 15.40 9.36 -46.38
CA GLU A 95 14.14 8.64 -46.65
C GLU A 95 14.36 7.13 -46.84
N ILE A 96 15.42 6.74 -47.58
CA ILE A 96 15.80 5.33 -47.77
C ILE A 96 16.11 4.69 -46.42
N ARG A 97 16.93 5.32 -45.57
CA ARG A 97 17.28 4.77 -44.25
C ARG A 97 16.07 4.62 -43.33
N GLU A 98 15.15 5.57 -43.35
CA GLU A 98 13.90 5.49 -42.59
C GLU A 98 13.02 4.32 -43.07
N LEU A 99 12.89 4.16 -44.39
CA LEU A 99 12.13 3.07 -44.99
C LEU A 99 12.79 1.69 -44.74
N GLU A 100 14.12 1.60 -44.81
CA GLU A 100 14.87 0.39 -44.49
C GLU A 100 14.67 -0.03 -43.03
N SER A 101 14.77 0.91 -42.08
CA SER A 101 14.49 0.65 -40.66
C SER A 101 13.07 0.12 -40.45
N LYS A 102 12.08 0.76 -41.07
CA LYS A 102 10.68 0.34 -40.97
C LYS A 102 10.44 -1.04 -41.59
N LEU A 103 11.11 -1.34 -42.69
CA LEU A 103 11.04 -2.63 -43.35
C LEU A 103 11.64 -3.73 -42.46
N GLU A 104 12.76 -3.48 -41.78
CA GLU A 104 13.35 -4.41 -40.81
C GLU A 104 12.42 -4.68 -39.62
N GLU A 105 11.78 -3.64 -39.07
CA GLU A 105 10.79 -3.77 -38.00
C GLU A 105 9.63 -4.65 -38.42
N LEU A 106 9.01 -4.36 -39.57
CA LEU A 106 7.91 -5.14 -40.11
C LEU A 106 8.32 -6.59 -40.43
N GLN A 107 9.56 -6.82 -40.85
CA GLN A 107 10.07 -8.17 -41.05
C GLN A 107 10.21 -8.94 -39.74
N LYS A 108 10.66 -8.28 -38.66
CA LYS A 108 10.73 -8.88 -37.31
C LYS A 108 9.33 -9.22 -36.80
N GLU A 109 8.37 -8.30 -36.92
CA GLU A 109 6.96 -8.53 -36.55
C GLU A 109 6.35 -9.68 -37.35
N ARG A 110 6.61 -9.74 -38.66
CA ARG A 110 6.16 -10.86 -39.49
C ARG A 110 6.76 -12.18 -39.02
N ALA A 111 8.04 -12.20 -38.66
CA ALA A 111 8.71 -13.40 -38.18
C ALA A 111 8.13 -13.89 -36.85
N THR A 112 7.90 -12.98 -35.88
CA THR A 112 7.30 -13.34 -34.58
C THR A 112 5.84 -13.77 -34.71
N ALA A 113 5.07 -13.12 -35.58
CA ALA A 113 3.70 -13.53 -35.88
C ALA A 113 3.67 -14.92 -36.52
N LYS A 114 4.59 -15.21 -37.46
CA LYS A 114 4.68 -16.51 -38.12
C LYS A 114 5.03 -17.63 -37.13
N THR A 115 6.02 -17.44 -36.26
CA THR A 115 6.38 -18.46 -35.25
C THR A 115 5.25 -18.68 -34.24
N THR A 116 4.55 -17.61 -33.86
CA THR A 116 3.37 -17.72 -33.00
C THR A 116 2.26 -18.50 -33.68
N LEU A 117 1.98 -18.23 -34.96
CA LEU A 117 0.98 -18.95 -35.75
C LEU A 117 1.34 -20.43 -35.88
N GLU A 118 2.58 -20.76 -36.21
CA GLU A 118 3.06 -22.15 -36.31
C GLU A 118 2.86 -22.91 -34.99
N ARG A 119 3.15 -22.27 -33.86
CA ARG A 119 2.88 -22.84 -32.53
C ARG A 119 1.37 -23.03 -32.29
N MET A 120 0.53 -22.05 -32.61
CA MET A 120 -0.92 -22.15 -32.43
C MET A 120 -1.55 -23.22 -33.32
N LEU A 121 -1.04 -23.41 -34.54
CA LEU A 121 -1.49 -24.47 -35.45
C LEU A 121 -1.20 -25.87 -34.88
N ALA A 122 -0.10 -26.05 -34.13
CA ALA A 122 0.16 -27.33 -33.47
C ALA A 122 -0.92 -27.64 -32.42
N TYR A 123 -1.34 -26.64 -31.62
CA TYR A 123 -2.43 -26.81 -30.65
C TYR A 123 -3.78 -27.01 -31.34
N GLN A 124 -4.06 -26.27 -32.42
CA GLN A 124 -5.29 -26.46 -33.19
C GLN A 124 -5.37 -27.89 -33.72
N LYS A 125 -4.33 -28.39 -34.38
CA LYS A 125 -4.28 -29.77 -34.88
C LYS A 125 -4.48 -30.81 -33.78
N TYR A 126 -3.88 -30.58 -32.61
CA TYR A 126 -4.08 -31.44 -31.46
C TYR A 126 -5.56 -31.45 -31.03
N LEU A 127 -6.19 -30.28 -30.92
CA LEU A 127 -7.61 -30.19 -30.53
C LEU A 127 -8.54 -30.79 -31.58
N GLU A 128 -8.24 -30.64 -32.88
CA GLU A 128 -8.95 -31.32 -33.97
C GLU A 128 -8.93 -32.84 -33.76
N VAL A 129 -7.76 -33.42 -33.48
CA VAL A 129 -7.63 -34.87 -33.18
C VAL A 129 -8.41 -35.27 -31.92
N VAL A 130 -8.39 -34.45 -30.87
CA VAL A 130 -9.14 -34.74 -29.64
C VAL A 130 -10.65 -34.74 -29.90
N VAL A 131 -11.15 -33.79 -30.68
CA VAL A 131 -12.56 -33.72 -31.08
C VAL A 131 -12.94 -34.95 -31.89
N ASP A 132 -12.13 -35.34 -32.87
CA ASP A 132 -12.35 -36.53 -33.71
C ASP A 132 -12.43 -37.84 -32.88
N VAL A 133 -11.61 -37.97 -31.84
CA VAL A 133 -11.57 -39.16 -30.97
C VAL A 133 -12.72 -39.20 -29.97
N THR A 134 -13.06 -38.05 -29.38
CA THR A 134 -14.03 -38.00 -28.27
C THR A 134 -15.48 -38.06 -28.74
N GLN A 135 -15.80 -37.64 -29.98
CA GLN A 135 -17.14 -37.66 -30.62
C GLN A 135 -18.29 -36.95 -29.86
N GLU A 136 -18.10 -36.61 -28.58
CA GLU A 136 -19.05 -35.86 -27.75
C GLU A 136 -19.09 -34.37 -28.10
N TYR A 137 -17.99 -33.84 -28.62
CA TYR A 137 -17.85 -32.44 -29.05
C TYR A 137 -17.79 -32.41 -30.58
N HIS A 138 -18.50 -31.46 -31.20
CA HIS A 138 -18.55 -31.34 -32.66
C HIS A 138 -17.57 -30.28 -33.16
N GLU A 139 -17.35 -29.24 -32.37
CA GLU A 139 -16.36 -28.21 -32.64
C GLU A 139 -15.33 -28.09 -31.49
N ILE A 140 -14.12 -27.64 -31.81
CA ILE A 140 -13.10 -27.31 -30.81
C ILE A 140 -13.64 -26.29 -29.79
N ASN A 141 -14.49 -25.36 -30.24
CA ASN A 141 -15.08 -24.35 -29.37
C ASN A 141 -15.95 -24.98 -28.28
N ASP A 142 -16.74 -26.01 -28.62
CA ASP A 142 -17.59 -26.74 -27.66
C ASP A 142 -16.74 -27.35 -26.54
N LEU A 143 -15.63 -28.00 -26.91
CA LEU A 143 -14.68 -28.58 -25.96
C LEU A 143 -14.06 -27.51 -25.06
N LEU A 144 -13.65 -26.37 -25.64
CA LEU A 144 -13.04 -25.27 -24.88
C LEU A 144 -14.04 -24.60 -23.93
N GLN A 145 -15.29 -24.38 -24.36
CA GLN A 145 -16.35 -23.87 -23.50
C GLN A 145 -16.63 -24.83 -22.35
N ARG A 146 -16.75 -26.12 -22.64
CA ARG A 146 -16.96 -27.14 -21.61
C ARG A 146 -15.82 -27.19 -20.60
N HIS A 147 -14.57 -27.17 -21.07
CA HIS A 147 -13.40 -27.07 -20.21
C HIS A 147 -13.46 -25.81 -19.35
N SER A 148 -13.73 -24.64 -19.95
CA SER A 148 -13.84 -23.37 -19.22
C SER A 148 -14.91 -23.40 -18.14
N THR A 149 -16.10 -23.95 -18.43
CA THR A 149 -17.16 -24.11 -17.43
C THR A 149 -16.71 -25.05 -16.32
N LEU A 150 -16.10 -26.19 -16.67
CA LEU A 150 -15.65 -27.17 -15.68
C LEU A 150 -14.57 -26.61 -14.77
N THR A 151 -13.57 -25.91 -15.33
CA THR A 151 -12.54 -25.21 -14.55
C THR A 151 -13.17 -24.17 -13.62
N SER A 152 -14.06 -23.31 -14.12
CA SER A 152 -14.75 -22.33 -13.29
C SER A 152 -15.52 -22.98 -12.15
N THR A 153 -16.28 -24.05 -12.42
CA THR A 153 -17.03 -24.76 -11.37
C THR A 153 -16.11 -25.47 -10.37
N CYS A 154 -14.95 -25.97 -10.83
CA CYS A 154 -13.96 -26.60 -9.96
C CYS A 154 -13.34 -25.56 -9.02
N ASP A 155 -13.02 -24.37 -9.54
CA ASP A 155 -12.48 -23.26 -8.75
C ASP A 155 -13.51 -22.80 -7.70
N ASP A 156 -14.77 -22.62 -8.10
CA ASP A 156 -15.86 -22.24 -7.21
C ASP A 156 -16.09 -23.30 -6.10
N LEU A 157 -16.11 -24.58 -6.46
CA LEU A 157 -16.25 -25.68 -5.49
C LEU A 157 -15.06 -25.75 -4.54
N THR A 158 -13.84 -25.57 -5.04
CA THR A 158 -12.63 -25.58 -4.22
C THR A 158 -12.68 -24.45 -3.20
N LYS A 159 -13.03 -23.24 -3.63
CA LYS A 159 -13.20 -22.09 -2.75
C LYS A 159 -14.28 -22.32 -1.71
N HIS A 160 -15.43 -22.90 -2.10
CA HIS A 160 -16.49 -23.21 -1.13
C HIS A 160 -16.07 -24.28 -0.11
N ILE A 161 -15.29 -25.28 -0.51
CA ILE A 161 -14.73 -26.27 0.42
C ILE A 161 -13.78 -25.60 1.41
N GLU A 162 -12.91 -24.71 0.94
CA GLU A 162 -12.00 -23.93 1.80
C GLU A 162 -12.79 -23.11 2.83
N GLU A 163 -13.76 -22.30 2.38
CA GLU A 163 -14.64 -21.51 3.26
C GLU A 163 -15.38 -22.38 4.28
N CYS A 164 -15.94 -23.52 3.86
CA CYS A 164 -16.62 -24.45 4.75
C CYS A 164 -15.66 -25.07 5.76
N SER A 165 -14.44 -25.42 5.34
CA SER A 165 -13.42 -26.00 6.22
C SER A 165 -12.99 -25.01 7.30
N GLU A 166 -12.80 -23.73 6.94
CA GLU A 166 -12.48 -22.67 7.89
C GLU A 166 -13.62 -22.45 8.88
N ALA A 167 -14.87 -22.44 8.41
CA ALA A 167 -16.04 -22.29 9.27
C ALA A 167 -16.20 -23.47 10.24
N LEU A 168 -15.97 -24.70 9.78
CA LEU A 168 -15.99 -25.90 10.62
C LEU A 168 -14.89 -25.86 11.67
N GLU A 169 -13.68 -25.41 11.31
CA GLU A 169 -12.58 -25.33 12.26
C GLU A 169 -12.83 -24.27 13.34
N LYS A 170 -13.38 -23.11 12.96
CA LYS A 170 -13.84 -22.09 13.93
C LYS A 170 -14.88 -22.67 14.90
N LEU A 171 -15.91 -23.34 14.37
CA LEU A 171 -16.95 -23.95 15.21
C LEU A 171 -16.40 -25.04 16.14
N ARG A 172 -15.42 -25.82 15.69
CA ARG A 172 -14.74 -26.83 16.52
C ARG A 172 -13.99 -26.19 17.68
N VAL A 173 -13.25 -25.11 17.42
CA VAL A 173 -12.54 -24.35 18.45
C VAL A 173 -13.52 -23.75 19.46
N ASP A 174 -14.60 -23.13 18.98
CA ASP A 174 -15.64 -22.53 19.83
C ASP A 174 -16.32 -23.58 20.72
N LEU A 175 -16.66 -24.75 20.16
CA LEU A 175 -17.25 -25.85 20.92
C LEU A 175 -16.29 -26.38 21.99
N LEU A 176 -15.01 -26.52 21.66
CA LEU A 176 -14.00 -26.98 22.61
C LEU A 176 -13.82 -25.98 23.75
N MET A 177 -13.81 -24.68 23.44
CA MET A 177 -13.76 -23.62 24.45
C MET A 177 -15.00 -23.64 25.34
N TYR A 178 -16.20 -23.71 24.76
CA TYR A 178 -17.45 -23.81 25.50
C TYR A 178 -17.48 -25.03 26.43
N ARG A 179 -17.05 -26.19 25.93
CA ARG A 179 -16.99 -27.42 26.73
C ARG A 179 -16.04 -27.27 27.92
N LYS A 180 -14.88 -26.63 27.70
CA LYS A 180 -13.91 -26.36 28.77
C LYS A 180 -14.49 -25.41 29.81
N THR A 181 -15.04 -24.27 29.39
CA THR A 181 -15.61 -23.28 30.31
C THR A 181 -16.76 -23.86 31.12
N SER A 182 -17.68 -24.59 30.49
CA SER A 182 -18.78 -25.24 31.21
C SER A 182 -18.29 -26.34 32.15
N HIS A 183 -17.23 -27.09 31.80
CA HIS A 183 -16.65 -28.05 32.71
C HIS A 183 -16.02 -27.38 33.94
N ASP A 184 -15.27 -26.29 33.73
CA ASP A 184 -14.68 -25.49 34.81
C ASP A 184 -15.78 -24.90 35.71
N GLU A 185 -16.88 -24.41 35.13
CA GLU A 185 -18.06 -23.94 35.88
C GLU A 185 -18.71 -25.05 36.73
N ILE A 186 -18.87 -26.26 36.18
CA ILE A 186 -19.41 -27.41 36.93
C ILE A 186 -18.51 -27.73 38.12
N LEU A 187 -17.19 -27.79 37.93
CA LEU A 187 -16.24 -28.05 39.02
C LEU A 187 -16.30 -26.97 40.12
N ASN A 188 -16.43 -25.71 39.72
CA ASN A 188 -16.61 -24.60 40.68
C ASN A 188 -17.90 -24.77 41.48
N LEU A 189 -19.02 -25.07 40.83
CA LEU A 189 -20.30 -25.34 41.51
C LEU A 189 -20.24 -26.58 42.42
N GLU A 190 -19.55 -27.64 42.02
CA GLU A 190 -19.34 -28.83 42.86
C GLU A 190 -18.53 -28.50 44.12
N ASN A 191 -17.50 -27.66 44.00
CA ASN A 191 -16.72 -27.17 45.13
C ASN A 191 -17.58 -26.32 46.09
N ASP A 192 -18.43 -25.45 45.55
CA ASP A 192 -19.36 -24.63 46.34
C ASP A 192 -20.38 -25.51 47.09
N VAL A 193 -20.96 -26.51 46.41
CA VAL A 193 -21.88 -27.48 47.02
C VAL A 193 -21.19 -28.29 48.12
N SER A 194 -19.96 -28.74 47.90
CA SER A 194 -19.18 -29.46 48.91
C SER A 194 -18.94 -28.59 50.15
N SER A 195 -18.55 -27.33 49.94
CA SER A 195 -18.33 -26.35 51.01
C SER A 195 -19.62 -26.09 51.80
N ALA A 196 -20.74 -25.87 51.11
CA ALA A 196 -22.04 -25.68 51.73
C ALA A 196 -22.49 -26.91 52.55
N LYS A 197 -22.27 -28.13 52.03
CA LYS A 197 -22.57 -29.38 52.74
C LYS A 197 -21.74 -29.52 54.02
N GLN A 198 -20.44 -29.18 53.99
CA GLN A 198 -19.60 -29.21 55.19
C GLN A 198 -20.10 -28.23 56.26
N VAL A 199 -20.47 -27.01 55.86
CA VAL A 199 -21.05 -26.01 56.76
C VAL A 199 -22.37 -26.50 57.34
N HIS A 200 -23.25 -27.06 56.52
CA HIS A 200 -24.52 -27.62 56.97
C HIS A 200 -24.33 -28.75 57.99
N GLU A 201 -23.47 -29.73 57.72
CA GLU A 201 -23.20 -30.84 58.65
C GLU A 201 -22.53 -30.37 59.95
N LYS A 202 -21.71 -29.29 59.90
CA LYS A 202 -21.19 -28.66 61.11
C LYS A 202 -22.32 -28.03 61.93
N LYS A 203 -23.19 -27.24 61.30
CA LYS A 203 -24.34 -26.61 61.98
C LYS A 203 -25.32 -27.63 62.54
N LYS A 204 -25.62 -28.69 61.81
CA LYS A 204 -26.47 -29.79 62.27
C LYS A 204 -25.90 -30.46 63.53
N ARG A 205 -24.59 -30.71 63.57
CA ARG A 205 -23.91 -31.24 64.77
C ARG A 205 -24.00 -30.27 65.95
N GLU A 206 -23.69 -28.99 65.74
CA GLU A 206 -23.80 -27.95 66.78
C GLU A 206 -25.23 -27.88 67.35
N THR A 207 -26.26 -27.91 66.49
CA THR A 207 -27.67 -27.91 66.91
C THR A 207 -28.02 -29.17 67.73
N ALA A 208 -27.58 -30.35 67.30
CA ALA A 208 -27.83 -31.59 68.03
C ALA A 208 -27.18 -31.58 69.43
N GLU A 209 -25.96 -31.07 69.56
CA GLU A 209 -25.29 -30.91 70.85
C GLU A 209 -26.03 -29.95 71.78
N ILE A 210 -26.50 -28.81 71.26
CA ILE A 210 -27.29 -27.84 72.04
C ILE A 210 -28.62 -28.47 72.47
N GLN A 211 -29.29 -29.22 71.60
CA GLN A 211 -30.53 -29.91 71.93
C GLN A 211 -30.34 -30.92 73.07
N LEU A 212 -29.29 -31.75 73.00
CA LEU A 212 -28.96 -32.71 74.07
C LEU A 212 -28.69 -32.01 75.41
N ARG A 213 -27.97 -30.88 75.39
CA ARG A 213 -27.75 -30.07 76.60
C ARG A 213 -29.06 -29.52 77.13
N MET A 214 -29.93 -29.01 76.26
CA MET A 214 -31.25 -28.49 76.63
C MET A 214 -32.13 -29.57 77.26
N ASP A 215 -32.20 -30.76 76.67
CA ASP A 215 -32.97 -31.89 77.19
C ASP A 215 -32.47 -32.34 78.57
N SER A 216 -31.14 -32.35 78.78
CA SER A 216 -30.54 -32.62 80.09
C SER A 216 -30.95 -31.58 81.14
N VAL A 217 -30.86 -30.29 80.80
CA VAL A 217 -31.30 -29.19 81.68
C VAL A 217 -32.79 -29.29 81.99
N LEU A 218 -33.64 -29.57 80.98
CA LEU A 218 -35.08 -29.74 81.15
C LEU A 218 -35.40 -30.95 82.03
N LYS A 219 -34.69 -32.08 81.88
CA LYS A 219 -34.86 -33.27 82.74
C LYS A 219 -34.50 -32.96 84.19
N VAL A 220 -33.39 -32.26 84.42
CA VAL A 220 -32.99 -31.82 85.77
C VAL A 220 -34.03 -30.86 86.35
N ALA A 221 -34.52 -29.91 85.57
CA ALA A 221 -35.57 -28.98 85.99
C ALA A 221 -36.87 -29.71 86.33
N ALA A 222 -37.32 -30.66 85.49
CA ALA A 222 -38.51 -31.46 85.74
C ALA A 222 -38.38 -32.31 87.02
N SER A 223 -37.23 -32.96 87.22
CA SER A 223 -36.96 -33.72 88.46
C SER A 223 -36.98 -32.83 89.70
N LYS A 224 -36.38 -31.64 89.64
CA LYS A 224 -36.43 -30.67 90.75
C LYS A 224 -37.84 -30.14 91.01
N THR A 225 -38.61 -29.87 89.96
CA THR A 225 -40.01 -29.44 90.05
C THR A 225 -40.88 -30.54 90.66
N LEU A 226 -40.69 -31.80 90.26
CA LEU A 226 -41.39 -32.95 90.85
C LEU A 226 -41.03 -33.13 92.33
N ALA A 227 -39.74 -33.12 92.67
CA ALA A 227 -39.28 -33.23 94.05
C ALA A 227 -39.85 -32.10 94.93
N ARG A 228 -39.84 -30.85 94.42
CA ARG A 228 -40.50 -29.73 95.07
C ARG A 228 -42.00 -30.01 95.27
N GLY A 229 -42.71 -30.47 94.24
CA GLY A 229 -44.13 -30.80 94.34
C GLY A 229 -44.43 -31.90 95.37
N GLN A 230 -43.63 -32.96 95.41
CA GLN A 230 -43.74 -34.04 96.41
C GLN A 230 -43.52 -33.53 97.84
N VAL A 231 -42.50 -32.69 98.06
CA VAL A 231 -42.26 -32.07 99.38
C VAL A 231 -43.43 -31.18 99.78
N CYS A 232 -43.97 -30.38 98.85
CA CYS A 232 -45.14 -29.53 99.12
C CYS A 232 -46.37 -30.37 99.51
N MET A 233 -46.68 -31.43 98.76
CA MET A 233 -47.81 -32.31 99.06
C MET A 233 -47.63 -33.08 100.38
N ALA A 234 -46.41 -33.53 100.70
CA ALA A 234 -46.12 -34.21 101.96
C ALA A 234 -46.26 -33.25 103.16
N ALA A 235 -45.77 -32.02 103.03
CA ALA A 235 -45.96 -30.96 104.01
C ALA A 235 -47.44 -30.67 104.25
N GLU A 236 -48.21 -30.54 103.17
CA GLU A 236 -49.66 -30.31 103.23
C GLU A 236 -50.38 -31.49 103.90
N ASN A 237 -50.05 -32.74 103.53
CA ASN A 237 -50.64 -33.93 104.14
C ASN A 237 -50.35 -34.02 105.65
N LEU A 238 -49.10 -33.78 106.05
CA LEU A 238 -48.69 -33.77 107.45
C LEU A 238 -49.42 -32.67 108.23
N PHE A 239 -49.48 -31.46 107.67
CA PHE A 239 -50.20 -30.33 108.24
C PHE A 239 -51.69 -30.63 108.41
N SER A 240 -52.37 -31.14 107.38
CA SER A 240 -53.79 -31.55 107.49
C SER A 240 -54.01 -32.60 108.59
N ARG A 241 -53.09 -33.57 108.74
CA ARG A 241 -53.17 -34.58 109.83
C ARG A 241 -53.00 -33.95 111.21
N VAL A 242 -52.07 -33.01 111.36
CA VAL A 242 -51.87 -32.26 112.61
C VAL A 242 -53.08 -31.41 112.92
N CYS A 243 -53.61 -30.65 111.96
CA CYS A 243 -54.83 -29.86 112.12
C CYS A 243 -56.03 -30.73 112.52
N TYR A 244 -56.16 -31.95 111.98
CA TYR A 244 -57.23 -32.86 112.36
C TYR A 244 -57.11 -33.41 113.79
N ARG A 245 -55.89 -33.62 114.30
CA ARG A 245 -55.66 -34.18 115.65
C ARG A 245 -55.41 -33.15 116.73
N SER A 246 -55.14 -31.92 116.36
CA SER A 246 -54.93 -30.81 117.30
C SER A 246 -56.28 -30.21 117.66
N THR A 247 -56.49 -29.91 118.94
CA THR A 247 -57.67 -29.15 119.41
C THR A 247 -57.47 -27.63 119.28
N ILE A 248 -56.31 -27.20 118.76
CA ILE A 248 -55.95 -25.80 118.53
C ILE A 248 -56.31 -25.44 117.09
N ASN A 249 -56.91 -24.28 116.89
CA ASN A 249 -57.29 -23.80 115.57
C ASN A 249 -56.05 -23.29 114.82
N HIS A 250 -55.75 -23.85 113.65
CA HIS A 250 -54.57 -23.49 112.85
C HIS A 250 -55.00 -22.67 111.63
N PRO A 251 -54.32 -21.54 111.29
CA PRO A 251 -54.67 -20.77 110.10
C PRO A 251 -54.40 -21.56 108.81
N GLU A 252 -55.17 -21.33 107.76
CA GLU A 252 -54.82 -21.85 106.43
C GLU A 252 -53.49 -21.24 105.98
N HIS A 253 -52.48 -22.09 105.81
CA HIS A 253 -51.17 -21.69 105.32
C HIS A 253 -50.95 -22.28 103.93
N THR A 254 -50.77 -21.40 102.94
CA THR A 254 -50.46 -21.82 101.56
C THR A 254 -48.99 -22.19 101.37
N SER A 255 -48.11 -21.77 102.29
CA SER A 255 -46.67 -22.04 102.20
C SER A 255 -46.31 -23.37 102.88
N PRO A 256 -45.71 -24.33 102.17
CA PRO A 256 -45.29 -25.62 102.72
C PRO A 256 -44.31 -25.50 103.90
N LEU A 257 -43.47 -24.47 103.92
CA LEU A 257 -42.54 -24.23 105.03
C LEU A 257 -43.29 -23.88 106.31
N LYS A 258 -44.24 -22.94 106.21
CA LYS A 258 -45.08 -22.54 107.35
C LYS A 258 -45.95 -23.70 107.86
N GLN A 259 -46.44 -24.54 106.95
CA GLN A 259 -47.15 -25.77 107.29
C GLN A 259 -46.27 -26.74 108.10
N LEU A 260 -45.02 -26.94 107.69
CA LEU A 260 -44.07 -27.81 108.40
C LEU A 260 -43.64 -27.23 109.76
N ASP A 261 -43.52 -25.91 109.90
CA ASP A 261 -43.24 -25.26 111.20
C ASP A 261 -44.32 -25.64 112.23
N VAL A 262 -45.60 -25.54 111.85
CA VAL A 262 -46.73 -25.94 112.71
C VAL A 262 -46.71 -27.44 113.04
N VAL A 263 -46.38 -28.28 112.06
CA VAL A 263 -46.21 -29.73 112.29
C VAL A 263 -45.07 -29.99 113.29
N GLY A 264 -43.96 -29.27 113.16
CA GLY A 264 -42.80 -29.35 114.05
C GLY A 264 -43.14 -28.95 115.48
N ASP A 265 -43.84 -27.83 115.67
CA ASP A 265 -44.31 -27.36 116.97
C ASP A 265 -45.23 -28.39 117.63
N TYR A 266 -46.23 -28.90 116.90
CA TYR A 266 -47.16 -29.91 117.41
C TYR A 266 -46.46 -31.22 117.83
N ILE A 267 -45.52 -31.72 117.03
CA ILE A 267 -44.75 -32.93 117.37
C ILE A 267 -43.85 -32.67 118.60
N THR A 268 -43.28 -31.48 118.71
CA THR A 268 -42.46 -31.08 119.86
C THR A 268 -43.30 -31.04 121.14
N ASP A 269 -44.49 -30.47 121.07
CA ASP A 269 -45.45 -30.43 122.18
C ASP A 269 -45.88 -31.85 122.59
N ILE A 270 -46.25 -32.71 121.64
CA ILE A 270 -46.57 -34.12 121.93
C ILE A 270 -45.38 -34.83 122.59
N ASN A 271 -44.16 -34.64 122.09
CA ASN A 271 -42.98 -35.27 122.67
C ASN A 271 -42.69 -34.76 124.08
N GLN A 272 -42.90 -33.47 124.36
CA GLN A 272 -42.85 -32.94 125.71
C GLN A 272 -43.91 -33.59 126.60
N ILE A 273 -45.16 -33.72 126.14
CA ILE A 273 -46.24 -34.40 126.87
C ILE A 273 -45.90 -35.87 127.14
N ILE A 274 -45.34 -36.60 126.17
CA ILE A 274 -44.93 -38.00 126.37
C ILE A 274 -43.77 -38.10 127.35
N ARG A 275 -42.78 -37.19 127.29
CA ARG A 275 -41.67 -37.16 128.24
C ARG A 275 -42.13 -36.84 129.66
N THR A 276 -43.06 -35.90 129.84
CA THR A 276 -43.65 -35.59 131.14
C THR A 276 -44.54 -36.72 131.66
N TYR A 277 -45.23 -37.45 130.78
CA TYR A 277 -46.01 -38.64 131.14
C TYR A 277 -45.13 -39.84 131.52
N LYS A 278 -44.04 -40.11 130.76
CA LYS A 278 -43.06 -41.15 131.12
C LYS A 278 -42.27 -40.80 132.39
N GLY A 279 -41.99 -39.53 132.63
CA GLY A 279 -41.43 -39.03 133.89
C GLY A 279 -42.40 -39.17 135.07
N SER A 280 -43.70 -39.02 134.84
CA SER A 280 -44.76 -39.23 135.84
C SER A 280 -45.03 -40.72 136.12
N SER A 281 -44.95 -41.59 135.09
CA SER A 281 -45.10 -43.05 135.25
C SER A 281 -43.94 -43.70 136.00
N PHE A 282 -42.76 -43.08 136.06
CA PHE A 282 -41.63 -43.52 136.89
C PHE A 282 -41.73 -43.02 138.35
N ARG A 283 -42.60 -42.05 138.64
CA ARG A 283 -42.84 -41.52 139.99
C ARG A 283 -44.00 -42.19 140.73
N SER A 284 -44.66 -43.21 140.15
CA SER A 284 -45.70 -43.99 140.85
C SER A 284 -45.27 -45.44 141.18
N ILE A 285 -43.97 -45.74 141.14
CA ILE A 285 -43.40 -47.06 141.55
C ILE A 285 -42.32 -46.91 142.65
N LEU A 286 -42.17 -45.73 143.24
CA LEU A 286 -41.46 -45.50 144.52
C LEU A 286 -42.23 -44.46 145.32
#